data_AF-A0A3D6DZ15-F1
#
_entry.id   AF-A0A3D6DZ15-F1
#
_cell.length_a   1.000
_cell.length_b   1.000
_cell.length_c   1.000
_cell.angle_alpha   90.00
_cell.angle_beta   90.00
_cell.angle_gamma   90.00
#
_symmetry.space_group_name_H-M   'P 1'
#
loop_
_entity.id
_entity.type
_entity.pdbx_description
1 polymer ?
#
loop_
_entity_poly.entity_id
_entity_poly.type
_entity_poly.pdbx_seq_one_letter_code
_entity_poly.pdbx_strand_id
1 'polypeptide(L)'
;MIYLGDFVEDDIVDFKWSTNGADGASITRATNGTVSVYKNNSVTQTTVGVTDTEDFDSLTGIHHCRIDTSADAFYVAAEEYQVVLSAATIDGKTVNAVLAHFSIQNRYPSVATMQSGLATAAALATLSGLVDDLEGRLTAARAGYLDALNTGVPLSAAAVDAVLDDAVEGSTTLRQAVRIMIAALAGKSSGGGSSTITYRDLADTKNRISATVDANRNRTAVTRDGT
;
A
#
# COMPACT_ATOMS: atom_id res chain seq x y z
N MET A 1 12.70 9.51 -44.95
CA MET A 1 12.37 10.46 -43.86
C MET A 1 12.31 9.68 -42.57
N ILE A 2 13.12 10.07 -41.57
CA ILE A 2 13.33 9.30 -40.33
C ILE A 2 12.64 10.03 -39.18
N TYR A 3 11.76 9.35 -38.43
CA TYR A 3 11.24 9.84 -37.16
C TYR A 3 12.26 9.61 -36.04
N LEU A 4 12.73 10.69 -35.42
CA LEU A 4 13.76 10.62 -34.37
C LEU A 4 13.15 10.47 -32.97
N GLY A 5 11.88 10.83 -32.78
CA GLY A 5 11.18 10.72 -31.50
C GLY A 5 10.67 12.06 -30.96
N ASP A 6 10.38 12.06 -29.66
CA ASP A 6 9.94 13.22 -28.89
C ASP A 6 10.96 13.50 -27.79
N PHE A 7 11.54 14.70 -27.81
CA PHE A 7 12.66 15.10 -26.97
C PHE A 7 12.21 16.03 -25.84
N VAL A 8 13.03 16.16 -24.80
CA VAL A 8 12.89 17.22 -23.81
C VAL A 8 13.29 18.55 -24.47
N GLU A 9 12.74 19.67 -24.00
CA GLU A 9 13.26 20.99 -24.37
C GLU A 9 14.73 21.11 -23.94
N ASP A 10 15.54 21.87 -24.68
CA ASP A 10 16.97 22.08 -24.41
C ASP A 10 17.85 20.81 -24.50
N ASP A 11 17.38 19.75 -25.18
CA ASP A 11 18.14 18.52 -25.41
C ASP A 11 18.93 18.54 -26.74
N ILE A 12 19.80 17.55 -26.93
CA ILE A 12 20.55 17.32 -28.16
C ILE A 12 19.85 16.27 -29.03
N VAL A 13 19.59 16.63 -30.29
CA VAL A 13 19.07 15.72 -31.32
C VAL A 13 20.20 15.35 -32.29
N ASP A 14 20.61 14.09 -32.30
CA ASP A 14 21.66 13.56 -33.18
C ASP A 14 21.10 12.54 -34.17
N PHE A 15 21.47 12.66 -35.44
CA PHE A 15 21.19 11.64 -36.44
C PHE A 15 22.19 11.65 -37.59
N LYS A 16 22.25 10.54 -38.32
CA LYS A 16 23.05 10.41 -39.54
C LYS A 16 22.16 10.40 -40.77
N TRP A 17 22.68 10.90 -41.87
CA TRP A 17 22.03 10.87 -43.17
C TRP A 17 23.07 10.59 -44.25
N SER A 18 22.63 10.24 -45.46
CA SER A 18 23.55 9.81 -46.52
C SER A 18 23.31 10.52 -47.84
N THR A 19 24.34 10.52 -48.68
CA THR A 19 24.31 11.04 -50.04
C THR A 19 24.86 10.00 -51.01
N ASN A 20 24.23 9.93 -52.18
CA ASN A 20 24.59 8.99 -53.23
C ASN A 20 24.68 9.73 -54.57
N GLY A 21 25.63 9.31 -55.41
CA GLY A 21 25.70 9.72 -56.81
C GLY A 21 24.56 9.12 -57.64
N ALA A 22 24.39 9.57 -58.87
CA ALA A 22 23.36 9.06 -59.77
C ALA A 22 23.55 7.56 -60.12
N ASP A 23 24.77 7.04 -59.94
CA ASP A 23 25.14 5.63 -60.08
C ASP A 23 24.80 4.78 -58.82
N GLY A 24 24.34 5.42 -57.75
CA GLY A 24 24.00 4.79 -56.48
C GLY A 24 25.18 4.63 -55.51
N ALA A 25 26.40 4.98 -55.91
CA ALA A 25 27.56 4.94 -55.01
C ALA A 25 27.47 6.07 -53.96
N SER A 26 27.96 5.83 -52.74
CA SER A 26 28.10 6.92 -51.76
C SER A 26 29.09 7.96 -52.29
N ILE A 27 28.81 9.24 -52.06
CA ILE A 27 29.63 10.33 -52.58
C ILE A 27 29.74 11.47 -51.57
N THR A 28 30.92 12.09 -51.44
CA THR A 28 31.09 13.32 -50.65
C THR A 28 30.40 14.49 -51.35
N ARG A 29 29.81 15.43 -50.62
CA ARG A 29 29.16 16.58 -51.24
C ARG A 29 30.23 17.52 -51.78
N ALA A 30 30.03 18.03 -52.99
CA ALA A 30 30.92 19.05 -53.53
C ALA A 30 30.69 20.42 -52.86
N THR A 31 29.45 20.65 -52.41
CA THR A 31 29.05 21.81 -51.60
C THR A 31 28.10 21.32 -50.51
N ASN A 32 28.37 21.65 -49.25
CA ASN A 32 27.57 21.16 -48.12
C ASN A 32 26.10 21.59 -48.17
N GLY A 33 25.81 22.77 -48.73
CA GLY A 33 24.49 23.39 -48.61
C GLY A 33 24.23 23.83 -47.17
N THR A 34 22.96 23.96 -46.80
CA THR A 34 22.54 24.38 -45.46
C THR A 34 21.51 23.40 -44.91
N VAL A 35 21.79 22.85 -43.73
CA VAL A 35 20.80 22.11 -42.93
C VAL A 35 20.06 23.13 -42.05
N SER A 36 18.74 23.16 -42.14
CA SER A 36 17.89 24.04 -41.33
C SER A 36 16.74 23.25 -40.71
N VAL A 37 16.26 23.75 -39.56
CA VAL A 37 15.09 23.19 -38.88
C VAL A 37 13.89 24.09 -39.12
N TYR A 38 12.81 23.51 -39.61
CA TYR A 38 11.49 24.13 -39.75
C TYR A 38 10.61 23.71 -38.58
N LYS A 39 9.68 24.59 -38.20
CA LYS A 39 8.71 24.36 -37.12
C LYS A 39 7.31 24.24 -37.69
N ASN A 40 6.60 23.17 -37.35
CA ASN A 40 5.25 22.84 -37.78
C ASN A 40 5.09 22.93 -39.30
N ASN A 41 4.06 23.61 -39.78
CA ASN A 41 3.84 23.92 -41.19
C ASN A 41 4.29 25.35 -41.54
N SER A 42 5.29 25.88 -40.82
CA SER A 42 5.82 27.23 -41.04
C SER A 42 6.91 27.23 -42.11
N VAL A 43 7.03 28.34 -42.83
CA VAL A 43 8.17 28.62 -43.73
C VAL A 43 9.36 29.22 -43.00
N THR A 44 9.20 29.59 -41.72
CA THR A 44 10.30 30.07 -40.89
C THR A 44 11.19 28.91 -40.47
N GLN A 45 12.50 29.09 -40.65
CA GLN A 45 13.52 28.10 -40.31
C GLN A 45 14.61 28.73 -39.43
N THR A 46 15.35 27.89 -38.70
CA THR A 46 16.59 28.27 -38.02
C THR A 46 17.73 27.35 -38.43
N THR A 47 18.95 27.89 -38.39
CA THR A 47 20.21 27.13 -38.45
C THR A 47 20.95 27.17 -37.11
N VAL A 48 20.43 27.92 -36.13
CA VAL A 48 21.04 28.03 -34.81
C VAL A 48 20.91 26.69 -34.09
N GLY A 49 21.98 26.27 -33.43
CA GLY A 49 22.09 24.94 -32.81
C GLY A 49 22.41 23.80 -33.79
N VAL A 50 22.33 24.01 -35.10
CA VAL A 50 22.59 22.96 -36.11
C VAL A 50 24.09 22.86 -36.41
N THR A 51 24.65 21.67 -36.23
CA THR A 51 26.01 21.30 -36.63
C THR A 51 25.96 20.13 -37.61
N ASP A 52 26.22 20.40 -38.89
CA ASP A 52 26.32 19.39 -39.94
C ASP A 52 27.79 19.02 -40.20
N THR A 53 28.12 17.75 -40.00
CA THR A 53 29.46 17.18 -40.17
C THR A 53 29.46 16.27 -41.39
N GLU A 54 30.21 16.68 -42.41
CA GLU A 54 30.44 15.87 -43.61
C GLU A 54 31.32 14.65 -43.31
N ASP A 55 31.09 13.56 -44.06
CA ASP A 55 31.82 12.29 -43.99
C ASP A 55 32.22 11.90 -42.56
N PHE A 56 31.20 11.73 -41.71
CA PHE A 56 31.36 11.38 -40.32
C PHE A 56 32.17 10.09 -40.20
N ASP A 57 33.22 10.12 -39.37
CA ASP A 57 34.18 9.02 -39.24
C ASP A 57 34.94 8.70 -40.56
N SER A 58 35.10 9.71 -41.43
CA SER A 58 35.72 9.58 -42.76
C SER A 58 35.00 8.61 -43.71
N LEU A 59 33.73 8.29 -43.43
CA LEU A 59 32.91 7.46 -44.30
C LEU A 59 32.27 8.33 -45.38
N THR A 60 32.78 8.22 -46.61
CA THR A 60 32.26 8.93 -47.79
C THR A 60 30.75 8.77 -47.92
N GLY A 61 30.06 9.91 -47.99
CA GLY A 61 28.61 9.99 -48.19
C GLY A 61 27.78 9.65 -46.95
N ILE A 62 28.40 9.49 -45.77
CA ILE A 62 27.70 9.37 -44.48
C ILE A 62 27.95 10.65 -43.70
N HIS A 63 26.90 11.40 -43.41
CA HIS A 63 26.98 12.69 -42.72
C HIS A 63 26.29 12.60 -41.37
N HIS A 64 26.63 13.50 -40.47
CA HIS A 64 26.04 13.58 -39.13
C HIS A 64 25.51 14.98 -38.88
N CYS A 65 24.25 15.06 -38.45
CA CYS A 65 23.62 16.30 -38.02
C CYS A 65 23.38 16.23 -36.52
N ARG A 66 23.95 17.19 -35.79
CA ARG A 66 23.64 17.48 -34.39
C ARG A 66 22.80 18.75 -34.32
N ILE A 67 21.76 18.75 -33.50
CA ILE A 67 20.94 19.93 -33.23
C ILE A 67 20.91 20.12 -31.72
N ASP A 68 21.48 21.22 -31.25
CA ASP A 68 21.33 21.68 -29.87
C ASP A 68 20.09 22.57 -29.77
N THR A 69 19.02 22.02 -29.18
CA THR A 69 17.75 22.73 -29.09
C THR A 69 17.76 23.84 -28.04
N SER A 70 18.77 23.89 -27.16
CA SER A 70 18.92 24.97 -26.18
C SER A 70 19.49 26.27 -26.78
N ALA A 71 20.01 26.19 -28.00
CA ALA A 71 20.73 27.29 -28.63
C ALA A 71 19.84 28.40 -29.19
N ASP A 72 18.53 28.18 -29.32
CA ASP A 72 17.58 29.12 -29.94
C ASP A 72 16.17 29.01 -29.32
N ALA A 73 15.56 30.15 -29.00
CA ALA A 73 14.17 30.22 -28.56
C ALA A 73 13.14 29.76 -29.62
N PHE A 74 13.61 29.47 -30.84
CA PHE A 74 12.83 28.80 -31.88
C PHE A 74 12.35 27.40 -31.46
N TYR A 75 13.15 26.69 -30.66
CA TYR A 75 12.86 25.36 -30.14
C TYR A 75 12.06 25.49 -28.83
N VAL A 76 10.81 25.06 -28.84
CA VAL A 76 9.88 25.15 -27.71
C VAL A 76 9.08 23.87 -27.60
N ALA A 77 8.61 23.59 -26.38
CA ALA A 77 7.70 22.48 -26.13
C ALA A 77 6.39 22.56 -26.93
N ALA A 78 5.77 21.40 -27.10
CA ALA A 78 4.49 21.19 -27.78
C ALA A 78 4.47 21.44 -29.30
N GLU A 79 5.64 21.41 -29.95
CA GLU A 79 5.76 21.65 -31.39
C GLU A 79 6.40 20.47 -32.14
N GLU A 80 6.18 20.42 -33.45
CA GLU A 80 6.83 19.48 -34.37
C GLU A 80 7.90 20.19 -35.22
N TYR A 81 8.97 19.47 -35.53
CA TYR A 81 10.12 20.01 -36.24
C TYR A 81 10.54 19.10 -37.40
N GLN A 82 10.90 19.70 -38.54
CA GLN A 82 11.47 18.99 -39.68
C GLN A 82 12.85 19.53 -40.01
N VAL A 83 13.79 18.62 -40.26
CA VAL A 83 15.17 18.96 -40.61
C VAL A 83 15.35 18.81 -42.11
N VAL A 84 15.79 19.87 -42.77
CA VAL A 84 15.83 19.95 -44.24
C VAL A 84 17.21 20.42 -44.68
N LEU A 85 17.78 19.70 -45.64
CA LEU A 85 18.93 20.11 -46.42
C LEU A 85 18.49 20.98 -47.59
N SER A 86 19.17 22.09 -47.79
CA SER A 86 18.96 22.98 -48.94
C SER A 86 20.27 23.26 -49.68
N ALA A 87 20.18 23.31 -51.01
CA ALA A 87 21.23 23.74 -51.92
C ALA A 87 22.59 23.00 -51.80
N ALA A 88 22.59 21.74 -51.35
CA ALA A 88 23.79 20.91 -51.42
C ALA A 88 24.13 20.58 -52.87
N THR A 89 25.41 20.46 -53.22
CA THR A 89 25.83 19.97 -54.54
C THR A 89 26.32 18.53 -54.42
N ILE A 90 25.59 17.59 -55.03
CA ILE A 90 25.87 16.16 -55.02
C ILE A 90 25.89 15.70 -56.47
N ASP A 91 26.98 15.06 -56.89
CA ASP A 91 27.16 14.58 -58.27
C ASP A 91 26.88 15.68 -59.33
N GLY A 92 27.36 16.91 -59.04
CA GLY A 92 27.16 18.09 -59.89
C GLY A 92 25.73 18.64 -59.93
N LYS A 93 24.79 18.10 -59.15
CA LYS A 93 23.39 18.57 -59.07
C LYS A 93 23.10 19.27 -57.75
N THR A 94 22.21 20.26 -57.79
CA THR A 94 21.64 20.87 -56.59
C THR A 94 20.58 19.96 -55.99
N VAL A 95 20.73 19.62 -54.72
CA VAL A 95 19.84 18.72 -53.97
C VAL A 95 19.23 19.46 -52.77
N ASN A 96 17.90 19.34 -52.65
CA ASN A 96 17.13 19.69 -51.45
C ASN A 96 16.47 18.41 -50.95
N ALA A 97 16.50 18.16 -49.64
CA ALA A 97 15.96 16.92 -49.07
C ALA A 97 15.46 17.12 -47.65
N VAL A 98 14.33 16.48 -47.31
CA VAL A 98 13.90 16.34 -45.91
C VAL A 98 14.67 15.18 -45.29
N LEU A 99 15.47 15.47 -44.27
CA LEU A 99 16.36 14.50 -43.63
C LEU A 99 15.63 13.74 -42.52
N ALA A 100 15.00 14.46 -41.60
CA ALA A 100 14.37 13.89 -40.41
C ALA A 100 13.21 14.76 -39.89
N HIS A 101 12.44 14.22 -38.95
CA HIS A 101 11.50 14.98 -38.13
C HIS A 101 11.55 14.49 -36.68
N PHE A 102 11.29 15.41 -35.75
CA PHE A 102 11.22 15.16 -34.32
C PHE A 102 10.18 16.10 -33.69
N SER A 103 9.84 15.88 -32.43
CA SER A 103 9.03 16.82 -31.66
C SER A 103 9.71 17.14 -30.33
N ILE A 104 9.32 18.26 -29.73
CA ILE A 104 9.75 18.63 -28.38
C ILE A 104 8.52 18.62 -27.50
N GLN A 105 8.50 17.70 -26.54
CA GLN A 105 7.44 17.52 -25.55
C GLN A 105 5.99 17.54 -26.13
N ASN A 106 5.81 17.20 -27.40
CA ASN A 106 4.49 17.26 -28.06
C ASN A 106 3.63 16.06 -27.66
N ARG A 107 4.25 14.98 -27.18
CA ARG A 107 3.58 13.74 -26.76
C ARG A 107 3.86 13.42 -25.29
N TYR A 108 4.31 14.39 -24.51
CA TYR A 108 4.55 14.20 -23.08
C TYR A 108 3.22 14.01 -22.35
N PRO A 109 3.11 13.02 -21.45
CA PRO A 109 1.93 12.91 -20.61
C PRO A 109 1.87 14.17 -19.74
N SER A 110 0.77 14.92 -19.86
CA SER A 110 0.59 16.10 -19.02
C SER A 110 0.61 15.70 -17.54
N VAL A 111 1.04 16.61 -16.66
CA VAL A 111 0.93 16.41 -15.21
C VAL A 111 -0.50 16.05 -14.81
N ALA A 112 -1.50 16.62 -15.50
CA ALA A 112 -2.91 16.28 -15.30
C ALA A 112 -3.24 14.83 -15.68
N THR A 113 -2.68 14.31 -16.77
CA THR A 113 -2.83 12.91 -17.18
C THR A 113 -2.23 11.97 -16.15
N MET A 114 -1.02 12.28 -15.66
CA MET A 114 -0.36 11.49 -14.61
C MET A 114 -1.14 11.53 -13.29
N GLN A 115 -1.68 12.68 -12.91
CA GLN A 115 -2.46 12.84 -11.67
C GLN A 115 -3.84 12.17 -11.73
N SER A 116 -4.39 11.92 -12.92
CA SER A 116 -5.73 11.32 -13.07
C SER A 116 -5.86 9.93 -12.43
N GLY A 117 -4.74 9.20 -12.29
CA GLY A 117 -4.71 7.88 -11.66
C GLY A 117 -4.39 7.88 -10.16
N LEU A 118 -4.04 9.02 -9.57
CA LEU A 118 -3.70 9.12 -8.14
C LEU A 118 -4.96 9.42 -7.32
N ALA A 119 -4.99 8.90 -6.08
CA ALA A 119 -6.01 9.31 -5.12
C ALA A 119 -5.88 10.82 -4.84
N THR A 120 -7.02 11.52 -4.84
CA THR A 120 -7.03 12.95 -4.54
C THR A 120 -6.67 13.20 -3.07
N ALA A 121 -6.16 14.38 -2.75
CA ALA A 121 -5.90 14.78 -1.37
C ALA A 121 -7.17 14.67 -0.49
N ALA A 122 -8.34 14.96 -1.06
CA ALA A 122 -9.62 14.81 -0.38
C ALA A 122 -9.98 13.34 -0.06
N ALA A 123 -9.73 12.43 -1.01
CA ALA A 123 -9.94 11.00 -0.80
C ALA A 123 -9.00 10.45 0.30
N LEU A 124 -7.74 10.90 0.29
CA LEU A 124 -6.77 10.51 1.32
C LEU A 124 -7.14 11.07 2.70
N ALA A 125 -7.61 12.32 2.77
CA ALA A 125 -8.09 12.90 4.02
C ALA A 125 -9.31 12.14 4.59
N THR A 126 -10.20 11.68 3.71
CA THR A 126 -11.35 10.84 4.11
C THR A 126 -10.87 9.51 4.68
N LEU A 127 -9.92 8.83 4.00
CA LEU A 127 -9.35 7.58 4.50
C LEU A 127 -8.65 7.77 5.84
N SER A 128 -7.86 8.84 6.00
CA SER A 128 -7.20 9.18 7.27
C SER A 128 -8.24 9.30 8.39
N GLY A 129 -9.30 10.08 8.18
CA GLY A 129 -10.34 10.25 9.21
C GLY A 129 -11.06 8.94 9.57
N LEU A 130 -11.25 8.03 8.60
CA LEU A 130 -11.81 6.71 8.87
C LEU A 130 -10.85 5.83 9.69
N VAL A 131 -9.55 5.87 9.38
CA VAL A 131 -8.52 5.14 10.15
C VAL A 131 -8.41 5.71 11.56
N ASP A 132 -8.44 7.03 11.71
CA ASP A 132 -8.41 7.71 13.02
C ASP A 132 -9.65 7.35 13.87
N ASP A 133 -10.85 7.27 13.28
CA ASP A 133 -12.05 6.80 13.98
C ASP A 133 -11.89 5.34 14.44
N LEU A 134 -11.37 4.48 13.57
CA LEU A 134 -11.13 3.08 13.91
C LEU A 134 -10.09 2.93 15.02
N GLU A 135 -8.99 3.67 14.98
CA GLU A 135 -7.96 3.67 16.01
C GLU A 135 -8.49 4.18 17.35
N GLY A 136 -9.25 5.29 17.32
CA GLY A 136 -9.91 5.82 18.52
C GLY A 136 -10.92 4.84 19.12
N ARG A 137 -11.62 4.08 18.28
CA ARG A 137 -12.59 3.06 18.72
C ARG A 137 -11.93 1.76 19.17
N LEU A 138 -10.81 1.36 18.58
CA LEU A 138 -10.09 0.13 18.88
C LEU A 138 -9.02 0.39 19.95
N THR A 139 -9.46 0.80 21.13
CA THR A 139 -8.58 0.93 22.28
C THR A 139 -7.97 -0.43 22.67
N ALA A 140 -6.83 -0.43 23.37
CA ALA A 140 -6.18 -1.66 23.84
C ALA A 140 -7.14 -2.58 24.63
N ALA A 141 -8.06 -2.01 25.42
CA ALA A 141 -9.06 -2.77 26.15
C ALA A 141 -10.07 -3.46 25.20
N ARG A 142 -10.55 -2.74 24.18
CA ARG A 142 -11.47 -3.31 23.18
C ARG A 142 -10.80 -4.33 22.28
N ALA A 143 -9.53 -4.12 21.94
CA ALA A 143 -8.72 -5.12 21.24
C ALA A 143 -8.61 -6.42 22.05
N GLY A 144 -8.37 -6.32 23.37
CA GLY A 144 -8.38 -7.47 24.28
C GLY A 144 -9.72 -8.19 24.34
N TYR A 145 -10.85 -7.46 24.34
CA TYR A 145 -12.18 -8.08 24.28
C TYR A 145 -12.45 -8.80 22.96
N LEU A 146 -12.00 -8.25 21.83
CA LEU A 146 -12.15 -8.89 20.51
C LEU A 146 -11.32 -10.18 20.41
N ASP A 147 -10.11 -10.19 20.97
CA ASP A 147 -9.26 -11.39 21.04
C ASP A 147 -9.91 -12.50 21.89
N ALA A 148 -10.48 -12.12 23.04
CA ALA A 148 -11.22 -13.04 23.91
C ALA A 148 -12.51 -13.57 23.25
N LEU A 149 -13.18 -12.78 22.41
CA LEU A 149 -14.36 -13.23 21.66
C LEU A 149 -13.98 -14.26 20.57
N ASN A 150 -12.88 -14.01 19.85
CA ASN A 150 -12.41 -14.87 18.77
C ASN A 150 -11.98 -16.26 19.25
N THR A 151 -11.49 -16.35 20.50
CA THR A 151 -11.01 -17.61 21.10
C THR A 151 -12.08 -18.35 21.91
N GLY A 152 -13.30 -17.79 22.01
CA GLY A 152 -14.40 -18.28 22.84
C GLY A 152 -14.20 -17.85 24.29
N VAL A 153 -15.07 -16.98 24.81
CA VAL A 153 -14.88 -16.25 26.09
C VAL A 153 -14.37 -17.17 27.21
N PRO A 154 -13.06 -17.18 27.52
CA PRO A 154 -12.58 -17.85 28.70
C PRO A 154 -13.01 -16.98 29.88
N LEU A 155 -13.91 -17.48 30.74
CA LEU A 155 -14.18 -16.82 32.00
C LEU A 155 -12.86 -16.79 32.80
N SER A 156 -12.39 -15.59 33.13
CA SER A 156 -11.21 -15.46 33.99
C SER A 156 -11.46 -16.15 35.34
N ALA A 157 -10.42 -16.63 36.00
CA ALA A 157 -10.55 -17.23 37.33
C ALA A 157 -11.30 -16.29 38.29
N ALA A 158 -11.03 -14.98 38.22
CA ALA A 158 -11.74 -13.96 39.01
C ALA A 158 -13.23 -13.86 38.65
N ALA A 159 -13.61 -13.97 37.38
CA ALA A 159 -15.01 -13.97 36.97
C ALA A 159 -15.74 -15.24 37.45
N VAL A 160 -15.09 -16.40 37.36
CA VAL A 160 -15.63 -17.67 37.89
C VAL A 160 -15.77 -17.60 39.42
N ASP A 161 -14.77 -17.07 40.12
CA ASP A 161 -14.82 -16.91 41.57
C ASP A 161 -15.93 -15.95 41.99
N ALA A 162 -16.11 -14.83 41.28
CA ALA A 162 -17.22 -13.90 41.54
C ALA A 162 -18.60 -14.58 41.39
N VAL A 163 -18.78 -15.44 40.39
CA VAL A 163 -20.02 -16.21 40.20
C VAL A 163 -20.21 -17.25 41.31
N LEU A 164 -19.15 -17.96 41.70
CA LEU A 164 -19.21 -18.99 42.74
C LEU A 164 -19.34 -18.41 44.15
N ASP A 165 -18.86 -17.20 44.38
CA ASP A 165 -18.89 -16.51 45.67
C ASP A 165 -20.09 -15.55 45.80
N ASP A 166 -20.98 -15.51 44.81
CA ASP A 166 -22.25 -14.80 44.93
C ASP A 166 -23.18 -15.44 45.96
N ALA A 167 -23.86 -14.61 46.76
CA ALA A 167 -24.72 -15.05 47.85
C ALA A 167 -26.08 -15.52 47.33
N VAL A 168 -26.41 -16.79 47.57
CA VAL A 168 -27.65 -17.42 47.07
C VAL A 168 -28.71 -17.63 48.16
N GLU A 169 -28.31 -17.60 49.44
CA GLU A 169 -29.22 -17.70 50.58
C GLU A 169 -28.60 -16.98 51.79
N GLY A 170 -29.14 -15.80 52.12
CA GLY A 170 -28.57 -14.93 53.17
C GLY A 170 -27.11 -14.58 52.87
N SER A 171 -26.19 -15.00 53.74
CA SER A 171 -24.74 -14.84 53.56
C SER A 171 -24.04 -16.06 52.95
N THR A 172 -24.79 -17.09 52.56
CA THR A 172 -24.24 -18.33 51.99
C THR A 172 -24.01 -18.18 50.49
N THR A 173 -22.77 -18.36 50.04
CA THR A 173 -22.43 -18.30 48.62
C THR A 173 -22.80 -19.57 47.86
N LEU A 174 -22.87 -19.52 46.52
CA LEU A 174 -23.11 -20.71 45.70
C LEU A 174 -22.09 -21.83 46.00
N ARG A 175 -20.81 -21.49 46.12
CA ARG A 175 -19.73 -22.41 46.49
C ARG A 175 -19.96 -23.04 47.86
N GLN A 176 -20.35 -22.22 48.83
CA GLN A 176 -20.65 -22.68 50.19
C GLN A 176 -21.88 -23.60 50.21
N ALA A 177 -22.94 -23.24 49.48
CA ALA A 177 -24.15 -24.04 49.34
C ALA A 177 -23.85 -25.42 48.74
N VAL A 178 -23.07 -25.48 47.66
CA VAL A 178 -22.67 -26.75 47.01
C VAL A 178 -21.87 -27.63 47.98
N ARG A 179 -20.95 -27.07 48.77
CA ARG A 179 -20.20 -27.84 49.78
C ARG A 179 -21.11 -28.42 50.87
N ILE A 180 -22.10 -27.65 51.32
CA ILE A 180 -23.10 -28.11 52.30
C ILE A 180 -23.97 -29.22 51.70
N MET A 181 -24.41 -29.08 50.45
CA MET A 181 -25.20 -30.11 49.75
C MET A 181 -24.41 -31.41 49.57
N ILE A 182 -23.16 -31.33 49.12
CA ILE A 182 -22.29 -32.50 48.95
C ILE A 182 -22.11 -33.25 50.28
N ALA A 183 -21.93 -32.54 51.40
CA ALA A 183 -21.80 -33.17 52.70
C ALA A 183 -23.08 -33.91 53.12
N ALA A 184 -24.26 -33.31 52.88
CA ALA A 184 -25.53 -33.94 53.20
C ALA A 184 -25.79 -35.21 52.36
N LEU A 185 -25.40 -35.18 51.08
CA LEU A 185 -25.77 -36.21 50.10
C LEU A 185 -24.72 -37.32 49.95
N ALA A 186 -23.44 -37.00 50.09
CA ALA A 186 -22.33 -37.91 49.84
C ALA A 186 -21.33 -37.99 51.01
N GLY A 187 -21.45 -37.11 52.00
CA GLY A 187 -20.59 -37.10 53.17
C GLY A 187 -20.90 -38.22 54.15
N LYS A 188 -19.88 -38.65 54.91
CA LYS A 188 -20.07 -39.60 56.01
C LYS A 188 -20.95 -38.97 57.08
N SER A 189 -22.01 -39.67 57.48
CA SER A 189 -22.78 -39.31 58.67
C SER A 189 -22.10 -39.86 59.93
N SER A 190 -22.03 -39.08 61.00
CA SER A 190 -21.54 -39.52 62.31
C SER A 190 -22.54 -39.16 63.40
N GLY A 191 -22.65 -40.01 64.43
CA GLY A 191 -23.55 -39.78 65.57
C GLY A 191 -25.04 -40.09 65.32
N GLY A 192 -25.39 -40.82 64.24
CA GLY A 192 -26.79 -41.14 63.87
C GLY A 192 -27.64 -41.94 64.87
N GLY A 193 -27.11 -42.23 66.06
CA GLY A 193 -27.84 -42.83 67.20
C GLY A 193 -27.73 -42.04 68.50
N SER A 194 -27.14 -40.84 68.46
CA SER A 194 -26.99 -39.94 69.62
C SER A 194 -27.89 -38.70 69.47
N SER A 195 -27.79 -37.76 70.41
CA SER A 195 -28.46 -36.45 70.34
C SER A 195 -27.82 -35.48 69.33
N THR A 196 -26.72 -35.86 68.67
CA THR A 196 -26.02 -35.01 67.69
C THR A 196 -25.67 -35.82 66.45
N ILE A 197 -26.14 -35.37 65.29
CA ILE A 197 -25.78 -35.93 63.99
C ILE A 197 -24.95 -34.93 63.18
N THR A 198 -23.81 -35.38 62.64
CA THR A 198 -22.97 -34.57 61.76
C THR A 198 -22.85 -35.20 60.37
N TYR A 199 -22.72 -34.34 59.36
CA TYR A 199 -22.43 -34.71 57.97
C TYR A 199 -21.11 -34.07 57.58
N ARG A 200 -20.17 -34.91 57.17
CA ARG A 200 -18.77 -34.53 56.99
C ARG A 200 -18.46 -34.19 55.54
N ASP A 201 -17.39 -33.44 55.33
CA ASP A 201 -16.83 -33.28 53.99
C ASP A 201 -16.30 -34.62 53.44
N LEU A 202 -16.05 -34.67 52.13
CA LEU A 202 -15.60 -35.90 51.48
C LEU A 202 -14.23 -36.39 51.98
N ALA A 203 -13.40 -35.50 52.50
CA ALA A 203 -12.09 -35.85 53.08
C ALA A 203 -12.17 -36.29 54.56
N ASP A 204 -13.37 -36.30 55.17
CA ASP A 204 -13.58 -36.64 56.59
C ASP A 204 -12.76 -35.74 57.56
N THR A 205 -12.55 -34.47 57.21
CA THR A 205 -11.75 -33.49 57.96
C THR A 205 -12.58 -32.43 58.68
N LYS A 206 -13.79 -32.13 58.19
CA LYS A 206 -14.66 -31.06 58.72
C LYS A 206 -16.12 -31.50 58.80
N ASN A 207 -16.82 -31.11 59.87
CA ASN A 207 -18.27 -31.24 59.94
C ASN A 207 -18.91 -30.06 59.19
N ARG A 208 -19.48 -30.33 58.02
CA ARG A 208 -20.12 -29.31 57.16
C ARG A 208 -21.55 -29.02 57.60
N ILE A 209 -22.22 -30.01 58.18
CA ILE A 209 -23.50 -29.84 58.86
C ILE A 209 -23.40 -30.53 60.22
N SER A 210 -23.79 -29.84 61.28
CA SER A 210 -23.98 -30.41 62.62
C SER A 210 -25.38 -30.08 63.09
N ALA A 211 -26.11 -31.06 63.59
CA ALA A 211 -27.45 -30.85 64.10
C ALA A 211 -27.68 -31.56 65.43
N THR A 212 -28.28 -30.84 66.38
CA THR A 212 -28.88 -31.44 67.56
C THR A 212 -30.22 -32.04 67.16
N VAL A 213 -30.51 -33.25 67.65
CA VAL A 213 -31.77 -33.94 67.40
C VAL A 213 -32.55 -34.19 68.69
N ASP A 214 -33.87 -34.15 68.57
CA ASP A 214 -34.78 -34.55 69.64
C ASP A 214 -34.92 -36.09 69.71
N ALA A 215 -35.78 -36.56 70.63
CA ALA A 215 -36.06 -37.99 70.80
C ALA A 215 -36.69 -38.64 69.55
N ASN A 216 -37.33 -37.85 68.68
CA ASN A 216 -37.93 -38.30 67.42
C ASN A 216 -36.95 -38.20 66.24
N ARG A 217 -35.69 -37.84 66.51
CA ARG A 217 -34.63 -37.58 65.52
C ARG A 217 -34.91 -36.38 64.60
N ASN A 218 -35.82 -35.48 64.97
CA ASN A 218 -35.98 -34.21 64.27
C ASN A 218 -34.81 -33.29 64.60
N ARG A 219 -34.34 -32.53 63.61
CA ARG A 219 -33.28 -31.52 63.81
C ARG A 219 -33.87 -30.28 64.49
N THR A 220 -33.40 -29.98 65.71
CA THR A 220 -33.89 -28.85 66.52
C THR A 220 -32.94 -27.63 66.49
N ALA A 221 -31.66 -27.86 66.19
CA ALA A 221 -30.67 -26.81 65.92
C ALA A 221 -29.72 -27.30 64.82
N VAL A 222 -29.37 -26.43 63.86
CA VAL A 222 -28.50 -26.81 62.73
C VAL A 222 -27.44 -25.74 62.51
N THR A 223 -26.18 -26.14 62.59
CA THR A 223 -25.02 -25.34 62.18
C THR A 223 -24.51 -25.83 60.83
N ARG A 224 -24.19 -24.89 59.94
CA ARG A 224 -23.66 -25.16 58.60
C ARG A 224 -22.31 -24.46 58.44
N ASP A 225 -21.33 -25.15 57.89
CA ASP A 225 -20.02 -24.60 57.56
C ASP A 225 -19.71 -24.85 56.08
N GLY A 226 -19.91 -23.83 55.25
CA GLY A 226 -19.60 -23.85 53.82
C GLY A 226 -18.15 -23.48 53.48
N THR A 227 -17.29 -23.15 54.46
CA THR A 227 -15.94 -22.58 54.23
C THR A 227 -14.87 -23.59 53.83
#